data_AF-A0A1J5CH46-F1
#
_entry.id   AF-A0A1J5CH46-F1
#
_cell.length_a   1.000
_cell.length_b   1.000
_cell.length_c   1.000
_cell.angle_alpha   90.00
_cell.angle_beta   90.00
_cell.angle_gamma   90.00
#
_symmetry.space_group_name_H-M   'P 1'
#
loop_
_entity.id
_entity.type
_entity.pdbx_description
1 polymer ?
#
loop_
_entity_poly.entity_id
_entity_poly.type
_entity_poly.pdbx_seq_one_letter_code
_entity_poly.pdbx_strand_id
1 'polypeptide(L)'
;MNEPTVPIPEKRRLDIIDTALLRQREKQALKWLVILFTFSIFYEFRDFFQSPLLKPNFPVAELNLAKRRPFPEKRIHRLSQALRDLQQAFPLIRDALKPQIEILEWLKKRDPKMAGKEQLNSRLENVLNSIWRLSHSQLWEDRKPFMTVDAEMLTLFTLLRKSPPDEQELPILTIGPRPIGDREPAGRDLFQFHEAEKPSKPLSGGDEK
;
A
#
# COMPACT_ATOMS: atom_id res chain seq x y z
N MET A 1 -19.21 -90.56 29.33
CA MET A 1 -18.04 -90.11 28.57
C MET A 1 -17.98 -88.60 28.71
N ASN A 2 -17.11 -88.10 29.58
CA ASN A 2 -16.93 -86.66 29.82
C ASN A 2 -15.56 -86.29 29.24
N GLU A 3 -15.54 -85.40 28.26
CA GLU A 3 -14.30 -84.88 27.68
C GLU A 3 -13.54 -84.06 28.74
N PRO A 4 -12.22 -84.27 28.90
CA PRO A 4 -11.42 -83.44 29.79
C PRO A 4 -11.21 -82.06 29.13
N THR A 5 -11.78 -81.03 29.76
CA THR A 5 -11.54 -79.63 29.44
C THR A 5 -10.08 -79.29 29.76
N VAL A 6 -9.25 -79.17 28.73
CA VAL A 6 -7.86 -78.74 28.87
C VAL A 6 -7.82 -77.24 29.17
N PRO A 7 -7.27 -76.79 30.32
CA PRO A 7 -7.14 -75.37 30.60
C PRO A 7 -6.05 -74.76 29.70
N ILE A 8 -6.45 -73.76 28.92
CA ILE A 8 -5.56 -72.99 28.05
C ILE A 8 -4.53 -72.26 28.95
N PRO A 9 -3.22 -72.39 28.69
CA PRO A 9 -2.18 -71.83 29.57
C PRO A 9 -2.23 -70.30 29.64
N GLU A 10 -2.30 -69.75 30.85
CA GLU A 10 -2.46 -68.31 31.13
C GLU A 10 -1.36 -67.41 30.53
N LYS A 11 -0.14 -67.94 30.34
CA LYS A 11 1.01 -67.18 29.81
C LYS A 11 0.74 -66.56 28.44
N ARG A 12 -0.05 -67.21 27.57
CA ARG A 12 -0.38 -66.65 26.24
C ARG A 12 -1.26 -65.40 26.33
N ARG A 13 -2.07 -65.23 27.38
CA ARG A 13 -3.00 -64.10 27.47
C ARG A 13 -2.28 -62.79 27.76
N LEU A 14 -1.25 -62.82 28.61
CA LEU A 14 -0.44 -61.64 28.93
C LEU A 14 0.34 -61.14 27.71
N ASP A 15 1.00 -62.04 26.96
CA ASP A 15 1.73 -61.67 25.75
C ASP A 15 0.82 -61.09 24.64
N ILE A 16 -0.40 -61.59 24.52
CA ILE A 16 -1.40 -61.06 23.56
C ILE A 16 -1.90 -59.67 24.01
N ILE A 17 -2.04 -59.43 25.30
CA ILE A 17 -2.46 -58.14 25.86
C ILE A 17 -1.33 -57.11 25.71
N ASP A 18 -0.09 -57.49 25.96
CA ASP A 18 1.08 -56.60 25.81
C ASP A 18 1.32 -56.24 24.34
N THR A 19 1.15 -57.20 23.41
CA THR A 19 1.22 -56.92 21.97
C THR A 19 0.05 -56.07 21.47
N ALA A 20 -1.15 -56.21 22.05
CA ALA A 20 -2.29 -55.34 21.73
C ALA A 20 -2.09 -53.90 22.24
N LEU A 21 -1.56 -53.74 23.46
CA LEU A 21 -1.23 -52.44 24.05
C LEU A 21 -0.09 -51.74 23.29
N LEU A 22 0.94 -52.48 22.88
CA LEU A 22 2.01 -51.94 22.01
C LEU A 22 1.42 -51.42 20.69
N ARG A 23 0.61 -52.22 20.00
CA ARG A 23 -0.05 -51.81 18.75
C ARG A 23 -0.95 -50.58 18.91
N GLN A 24 -1.60 -50.42 20.06
CA GLN A 24 -2.42 -49.25 20.34
C GLN A 24 -1.55 -48.00 20.56
N ARG A 25 -0.45 -48.11 21.31
CA ARG A 25 0.52 -47.03 21.51
C ARG A 25 1.19 -46.64 20.20
N GLU A 26 1.56 -47.60 19.36
CA GLU A 26 2.10 -47.37 18.02
C GLU A 26 1.10 -46.62 17.14
N LYS A 27 -0.18 -47.02 17.14
CA LYS A 27 -1.24 -46.30 16.40
C LYS A 27 -1.43 -44.88 16.93
N GLN A 28 -1.33 -44.67 18.23
CA GLN A 28 -1.47 -43.35 18.83
C GLN A 28 -0.28 -42.46 18.49
N ALA A 29 0.94 -42.99 18.55
CA ALA A 29 2.15 -42.31 18.13
C ALA A 29 2.10 -41.96 16.63
N LEU A 30 1.65 -42.88 15.79
CA LEU A 30 1.45 -42.64 14.36
C LEU A 30 0.45 -41.52 14.09
N LYS A 31 -0.69 -41.50 14.82
CA LYS A 31 -1.68 -40.41 14.71
C LYS A 31 -1.08 -39.06 15.08
N TRP A 32 -0.32 -38.99 16.17
CA TRP A 32 0.36 -37.76 16.58
C TRP A 32 1.42 -37.32 15.57
N LEU A 33 2.16 -38.27 14.99
CA LEU A 33 3.16 -38.00 13.97
C LEU A 33 2.50 -37.46 12.69
N VAL A 34 1.35 -38.00 12.28
CA VAL A 34 0.57 -37.49 11.14
C VAL A 34 0.07 -36.06 11.42
N ILE A 35 -0.42 -35.78 12.62
CA ILE A 35 -0.84 -34.43 13.02
C ILE A 35 0.35 -33.46 12.99
N LEU A 36 1.50 -33.84 13.53
CA LEU A 36 2.71 -33.02 13.48
C LEU A 36 3.16 -32.79 12.04
N PHE A 37 3.10 -33.82 11.19
CA PHE A 37 3.47 -33.72 9.78
C PHE A 37 2.55 -32.76 9.02
N THR A 38 1.24 -32.80 9.25
CA THR A 38 0.31 -31.84 8.64
C THR A 38 0.54 -30.41 9.15
N PHE A 39 0.85 -30.22 10.43
CA PHE A 39 1.24 -28.91 10.96
C PHE A 39 2.55 -28.40 10.37
N SER A 40 3.56 -29.25 10.20
CA SER A 40 4.83 -28.87 9.57
C SER A 40 4.64 -28.46 8.11
N ILE A 41 3.82 -29.20 7.34
CA ILE A 41 3.43 -28.79 5.99
C ILE A 41 2.70 -27.44 6.04
N PHE A 42 1.72 -27.27 6.93
CA PHE A 42 0.97 -26.03 7.00
C PHE A 42 1.84 -24.82 7.39
N TYR A 43 2.86 -25.02 8.24
CA TYR A 43 3.83 -24.00 8.62
C TYR A 43 4.72 -23.60 7.45
N GLU A 44 5.27 -24.57 6.73
CA GLU A 44 6.14 -24.31 5.56
C GLU A 44 5.37 -23.63 4.42
N PHE A 45 4.13 -24.06 4.20
CA PHE A 45 3.24 -23.48 3.19
C PHE A 45 2.41 -22.30 3.72
N ARG A 46 2.69 -21.79 4.92
CA ARG A 46 1.95 -20.66 5.51
C ARG A 46 2.00 -19.45 4.58
N ASP A 47 3.16 -19.15 4.02
CA ASP A 47 3.33 -18.05 3.06
C ASP A 47 2.58 -18.32 1.75
N PHE A 48 2.49 -19.59 1.32
CA PHE A 48 1.72 -20.00 0.14
C PHE A 48 0.21 -19.90 0.34
N PHE A 49 -0.33 -20.15 1.54
CA PHE A 49 -1.75 -19.95 1.85
C PHE A 49 -2.11 -18.48 2.12
N GLN A 50 -1.16 -17.67 2.62
CA GLN A 50 -1.35 -16.23 2.83
C GLN A 50 -1.18 -15.41 1.54
N SER A 51 -0.44 -15.91 0.54
CA SER A 51 -0.12 -15.19 -0.70
C SER A 51 -1.24 -15.07 -1.77
N PRO A 52 -2.23 -15.97 -1.96
CA PRO A 52 -3.12 -15.90 -3.13
C PRO A 52 -4.46 -15.21 -2.86
N LEU A 53 -4.81 -14.88 -1.61
CA LEU A 53 -6.03 -14.14 -1.31
C LEU A 53 -5.87 -12.61 -1.43
N LEU A 54 -4.62 -12.11 -1.51
CA LEU A 54 -4.32 -10.69 -1.70
C LEU A 54 -3.68 -10.36 -3.06
N LYS A 55 -3.47 -11.36 -3.92
CA LYS A 55 -3.06 -11.13 -5.32
C LYS A 55 -3.96 -11.95 -6.25
N PRO A 56 -4.98 -11.34 -6.89
CA PRO A 56 -5.67 -11.99 -7.98
C PRO A 56 -4.71 -12.09 -9.18
N ASN A 57 -3.86 -13.10 -9.19
CA ASN A 57 -3.19 -13.59 -10.40
C ASN A 57 -4.25 -14.32 -11.23
N PHE A 58 -5.16 -13.55 -11.85
CA PHE A 58 -5.88 -14.06 -12.99
C PHE A 58 -4.85 -14.28 -14.11
N PRO A 59 -4.68 -15.50 -14.66
CA PRO A 59 -4.12 -15.63 -15.99
C PRO A 59 -5.11 -14.94 -16.92
N VAL A 60 -4.82 -13.69 -17.26
CA VAL A 60 -5.64 -12.91 -18.19
C VAL A 60 -5.48 -13.61 -19.53
N ALA A 61 -6.49 -14.42 -19.90
CA ALA A 61 -6.64 -14.88 -21.26
C ALA A 61 -6.47 -13.66 -22.18
N GLU A 62 -5.50 -13.73 -23.07
CA GLU A 62 -5.04 -12.67 -23.97
C GLU A 62 -6.12 -12.19 -24.97
N LEU A 63 -7.36 -12.67 -24.83
CA LEU A 63 -8.51 -12.41 -25.69
C LEU A 63 -9.15 -11.01 -25.56
N ASN A 64 -8.58 -10.10 -24.77
CA ASN A 64 -9.09 -8.72 -24.62
C ASN A 64 -8.11 -7.65 -25.13
N LEU A 65 -7.28 -7.98 -26.12
CA LEU A 65 -6.31 -7.06 -26.71
C LEU A 65 -6.92 -5.90 -27.52
N ALA A 66 -8.24 -5.85 -27.76
CA ALA A 66 -8.83 -4.85 -28.67
C ALA A 66 -10.03 -4.04 -28.15
N LYS A 67 -10.50 -4.24 -26.91
CA LYS A 67 -11.53 -3.33 -26.35
C LYS A 67 -10.85 -2.15 -25.69
N ARG A 68 -10.87 -1.00 -26.38
CA ARG A 68 -10.53 0.32 -25.84
C ARG A 68 -11.21 0.50 -24.49
N ARG A 69 -10.53 0.17 -23.38
CA ARG A 69 -11.10 0.29 -22.04
C ARG A 69 -11.47 1.77 -21.81
N PRO A 70 -12.69 2.08 -21.36
CA PRO A 70 -13.08 3.45 -21.08
C PRO A 70 -12.18 4.06 -20.01
N PHE A 71 -11.95 5.37 -20.08
CA PHE A 71 -11.17 6.10 -19.07
C PHE A 71 -11.89 6.00 -17.72
N PRO A 72 -11.20 5.73 -16.60
CA PRO A 72 -11.84 5.35 -15.34
C PRO A 72 -12.34 6.56 -14.51
N GLU A 73 -13.21 7.39 -15.08
CA GLU A 73 -13.70 8.65 -14.47
C GLU A 73 -14.35 8.46 -13.09
N LYS A 74 -15.17 7.42 -12.93
CA LYS A 74 -15.85 7.12 -11.66
C LYS A 74 -14.86 6.82 -10.54
N ARG A 75 -13.76 6.13 -10.85
CA ARG A 75 -12.72 5.77 -9.88
C ARG A 75 -11.84 6.95 -9.53
N ILE A 76 -11.51 7.79 -10.52
CA ILE A 76 -10.83 9.08 -10.30
C ILE A 76 -11.64 9.96 -9.32
N HIS A 77 -12.97 9.98 -9.47
CA HIS A 77 -13.83 10.73 -8.56
C HIS A 77 -13.86 10.18 -7.13
N ARG A 78 -13.87 8.85 -6.97
CA ARG A 78 -13.77 8.22 -5.64
C ARG A 78 -12.43 8.53 -4.97
N LEU A 79 -11.34 8.45 -5.73
CA LEU A 79 -10.02 8.83 -5.23
C LEU A 79 -9.98 10.31 -4.82
N SER A 80 -10.54 11.22 -5.63
CA SER A 80 -10.58 12.65 -5.27
C SER A 80 -11.37 12.91 -3.99
N GLN A 81 -12.45 12.15 -3.75
CA GLN A 81 -13.23 12.29 -2.52
C GLN A 81 -12.46 11.75 -1.31
N ALA A 82 -11.87 10.56 -1.42
CA ALA A 82 -11.06 9.98 -0.35
C ALA A 82 -9.88 10.88 0.04
N LEU A 83 -9.24 11.54 -0.94
CA LEU A 83 -8.17 12.51 -0.67
C LEU A 83 -8.68 13.79 0.01
N ARG A 84 -9.90 14.24 -0.29
CA ARG A 84 -10.53 15.38 0.40
C ARG A 84 -10.88 15.03 1.85
N ASP A 85 -11.39 13.83 2.09
CA ASP A 85 -11.68 13.35 3.44
C ASP A 85 -10.37 13.23 4.26
N LEU A 86 -9.31 12.74 3.62
CA LEU A 86 -7.98 12.65 4.22
C LEU A 86 -7.35 14.03 4.47
N GLN A 87 -7.59 15.01 3.59
CA GLN A 87 -7.19 16.41 3.78
C GLN A 87 -7.89 17.06 4.98
N GLN A 88 -9.15 16.70 5.25
CA GLN A 88 -9.89 17.19 6.42
C GLN A 88 -9.38 16.56 7.72
N ALA A 89 -9.02 15.27 7.67
CA ALA A 89 -8.49 14.55 8.82
C ALA A 89 -7.04 14.98 9.18
N PHE A 90 -6.21 15.32 8.19
CA PHE A 90 -4.80 15.66 8.39
C PHE A 90 -4.43 17.00 7.74
N PRO A 91 -4.49 18.12 8.49
CA PRO A 91 -4.18 19.45 7.96
C PRO A 91 -2.73 19.61 7.47
N LEU A 92 -1.79 18.85 8.03
CA LEU A 92 -0.35 18.92 7.73
C LEU A 92 -0.03 18.62 6.25
N ILE A 93 -0.85 17.81 5.59
CA ILE A 93 -0.67 17.41 4.18
C ILE A 93 -1.60 18.13 3.23
N ARG A 94 -2.33 19.12 3.72
CA ARG A 94 -3.31 19.87 2.94
C ARG A 94 -2.69 20.49 1.70
N ASP A 95 -1.53 21.10 1.85
CA ASP A 95 -0.84 21.81 0.77
C ASP A 95 -0.20 20.85 -0.24
N ALA A 96 0.24 19.67 0.21
CA ALA A 96 0.79 18.64 -0.65
C ALA A 96 -0.29 17.93 -1.49
N LEU A 97 -1.49 17.71 -0.90
CA LEU A 97 -2.60 17.02 -1.56
C LEU A 97 -3.44 17.91 -2.48
N LYS A 98 -3.58 19.20 -2.14
CA LYS A 98 -4.38 20.15 -2.93
C LYS A 98 -4.07 20.14 -4.44
N PRO A 99 -2.81 20.27 -4.90
CA PRO A 99 -2.52 20.25 -6.33
C PRO A 99 -2.87 18.90 -6.97
N GLN A 100 -2.73 17.80 -6.24
CA GLN A 100 -3.07 16.47 -6.76
C GLN A 100 -4.59 16.31 -6.96
N ILE A 101 -5.40 16.80 -6.01
CA ILE A 101 -6.86 16.80 -6.10
C ILE A 101 -7.32 17.65 -7.29
N GLU A 102 -6.75 18.83 -7.47
CA GLU A 102 -7.07 19.72 -8.60
C GLU A 102 -6.77 19.06 -9.96
N ILE A 103 -5.66 18.33 -10.08
CA ILE A 103 -5.33 17.60 -11.32
C ILE A 103 -6.29 16.42 -11.53
N LEU A 104 -6.68 15.67 -10.49
CA LEU A 104 -7.67 14.60 -10.61
C LEU A 104 -9.04 15.12 -11.05
N GLU A 105 -9.46 16.27 -10.55
CA GLU A 105 -10.71 16.93 -10.97
C GLU A 105 -10.64 17.47 -12.39
N TRP A 106 -9.48 17.99 -12.79
CA TRP A 106 -9.23 18.37 -14.18
C TRP A 106 -9.30 17.15 -15.11
N LEU A 107 -8.70 16.01 -14.72
CA LEU A 107 -8.74 14.76 -15.49
C LEU A 107 -10.17 14.22 -15.61
N LYS A 108 -10.99 14.33 -14.55
CA LYS A 108 -12.41 13.95 -14.58
C LYS A 108 -13.22 14.74 -15.61
N LYS A 109 -12.92 16.04 -15.78
CA LYS A 109 -13.69 16.94 -16.66
C LYS A 109 -13.28 16.85 -18.14
N ARG A 110 -12.18 16.16 -18.46
CA ARG A 110 -11.64 16.08 -19.82
C ARG A 110 -12.20 14.87 -20.56
N ASP A 111 -12.79 15.11 -21.74
CA ASP A 111 -13.20 14.03 -22.63
C ASP A 111 -11.96 13.36 -23.26
N PRO A 112 -11.74 12.04 -23.06
CA PRO A 112 -10.59 11.34 -23.59
C PRO A 112 -10.50 11.31 -25.11
N LYS A 113 -11.61 11.61 -25.81
CA LYS A 113 -11.62 11.70 -27.27
C LYS A 113 -10.98 12.97 -27.81
N MET A 114 -11.03 14.07 -27.07
CA MET A 114 -10.50 15.37 -27.51
C MET A 114 -9.05 15.62 -27.08
N ALA A 115 -8.65 15.14 -25.90
CA ALA A 115 -7.34 15.46 -25.30
C ALA A 115 -6.25 14.42 -25.59
N GLY A 116 -6.58 13.30 -26.23
CA GLY A 116 -5.65 12.18 -26.42
C GLY A 116 -5.56 11.30 -25.17
N LYS A 117 -5.98 10.04 -25.31
CA LYS A 117 -6.07 9.08 -24.21
C LYS A 117 -4.71 8.80 -23.53
N GLU A 118 -3.64 8.72 -24.32
CA GLU A 118 -2.30 8.42 -23.80
C GLU A 118 -1.77 9.55 -22.91
N GLN A 119 -2.00 10.81 -23.30
CA GLN A 119 -1.60 11.97 -22.51
C GLN A 119 -2.37 12.06 -21.18
N LEU A 120 -3.66 11.73 -21.19
CA LEU A 120 -4.44 11.67 -19.96
C LEU A 120 -3.99 10.54 -19.04
N ASN A 121 -3.65 9.38 -19.60
CA ASN A 121 -3.15 8.24 -18.84
C ASN A 121 -1.77 8.53 -18.21
N SER A 122 -0.84 9.16 -18.95
CA SER A 122 0.48 9.52 -18.41
C SER A 122 0.38 10.58 -17.32
N ARG A 123 -0.53 11.55 -17.48
CA ARG A 123 -0.78 12.55 -16.45
C ARG A 123 -1.43 11.95 -15.20
N LEU A 124 -2.39 11.04 -15.37
CA LEU A 124 -3.00 10.30 -14.27
C LEU A 124 -1.96 9.47 -13.51
N GLU A 125 -1.10 8.77 -14.22
CA GLU A 125 0.01 8.01 -13.64
C GLU A 125 0.96 8.89 -12.81
N ASN A 126 1.37 10.05 -13.33
CA ASN A 126 2.25 10.96 -12.59
C ASN A 126 1.62 11.41 -11.26
N VAL A 127 0.32 11.69 -11.28
CA VAL A 127 -0.43 12.05 -10.07
C VAL A 127 -0.52 10.88 -9.10
N LEU A 128 -0.85 9.68 -9.59
CA LEU A 128 -0.91 8.47 -8.76
C LEU A 128 0.44 8.16 -8.12
N ASN A 129 1.53 8.29 -8.86
CA ASN A 129 2.89 8.11 -8.33
C ASN A 129 3.22 9.14 -7.26
N SER A 130 2.81 10.40 -7.44
CA SER A 130 3.02 11.45 -6.44
C SER A 130 2.23 11.19 -5.17
N ILE A 131 0.96 10.77 -5.28
CA ILE A 131 0.13 10.44 -4.12
C ILE A 131 0.68 9.20 -3.42
N TRP A 132 1.11 8.19 -4.18
CA TRP A 132 1.71 6.96 -3.64
C TRP A 132 2.95 7.26 -2.80
N ARG A 133 3.87 8.10 -3.30
CA ARG A 133 5.06 8.53 -2.55
C ARG A 133 4.70 9.29 -1.28
N LEU A 134 3.64 10.12 -1.31
CA LEU A 134 3.16 10.82 -0.14
C LEU A 134 2.56 9.85 0.89
N SER A 135 1.73 8.88 0.47
CA SER A 135 1.07 7.93 1.39
C SER A 135 2.01 6.84 1.94
N HIS A 136 3.08 6.52 1.21
CA HIS A 136 4.07 5.50 1.58
C HIS A 136 5.38 6.11 2.12
N SER A 137 5.35 7.40 2.47
CA SER A 137 6.48 8.03 3.15
C SER A 137 6.71 7.38 4.51
N GLN A 138 7.98 7.14 4.87
CA GLN A 138 8.37 6.64 6.20
C GLN A 138 8.09 7.64 7.33
N LEU A 139 7.60 8.84 7.01
CA LEU A 139 7.19 9.86 7.97
C LEU A 139 5.89 9.51 8.72
N TRP A 140 5.13 8.51 8.25
CA TRP A 140 3.85 8.13 8.85
C TRP A 140 4.01 7.06 9.92
N GLU A 141 3.66 7.40 11.17
CA GLU A 141 3.62 6.44 12.28
C GLU A 141 2.44 5.46 12.17
N ASP A 142 1.27 5.93 11.72
CA ASP A 142 0.09 5.10 11.45
C ASP A 142 -0.39 5.29 10.01
N ARG A 143 -0.50 4.17 9.28
CA ARG A 143 -0.93 4.13 7.88
C ARG A 143 -2.41 3.79 7.69
N LYS A 144 -3.13 3.43 8.76
CA LYS A 144 -4.58 3.10 8.68
C LYS A 144 -5.42 4.13 7.93
N PRO A 145 -5.20 5.46 8.06
CA PRO A 145 -6.01 6.45 7.34
C PRO A 145 -5.84 6.39 5.82
N PHE A 146 -4.70 5.90 5.33
CA PHE A 146 -4.39 5.83 3.90
C PHE A 146 -4.93 4.58 3.22
N MET A 147 -5.43 3.58 3.96
CA MET A 147 -5.86 2.29 3.39
C MET A 147 -6.93 2.43 2.30
N THR A 148 -7.90 3.34 2.48
CA THR A 148 -8.94 3.59 1.48
C THR A 148 -8.37 4.23 0.21
N VAL A 149 -7.40 5.14 0.37
CA VAL A 149 -6.71 5.81 -0.74
C VAL A 149 -5.84 4.79 -1.49
N ASP A 150 -5.10 3.95 -0.77
CA ASP A 150 -4.24 2.92 -1.32
C ASP A 150 -5.06 1.88 -2.12
N ALA A 151 -6.23 1.48 -1.64
CA ALA A 151 -7.12 0.54 -2.35
C ALA A 151 -7.62 1.12 -3.69
N GLU A 152 -8.02 2.39 -3.73
CA GLU A 152 -8.46 3.04 -4.98
C GLU A 152 -7.27 3.31 -5.92
N MET A 153 -6.09 3.63 -5.39
CA MET A 153 -4.86 3.77 -6.18
C MET A 153 -4.44 2.46 -6.84
N LEU A 154 -4.41 1.35 -6.09
CA LEU A 154 -4.11 0.01 -6.64
C LEU A 154 -5.13 -0.39 -7.72
N THR A 155 -6.40 -0.05 -7.52
CA THR A 155 -7.44 -0.26 -8.54
C THR A 155 -7.17 0.58 -9.79
N LEU A 156 -6.70 1.82 -9.66
CA LEU A 156 -6.35 2.65 -10.82
C LEU A 156 -5.08 2.18 -11.52
N PHE A 157 -4.05 1.75 -10.78
CA PHE A 157 -2.84 1.13 -11.34
C PHE A 157 -3.15 -0.15 -12.13
N THR A 158 -4.00 -1.03 -11.60
CA THR A 158 -4.43 -2.24 -12.31
C THR A 158 -5.24 -1.93 -13.58
N LEU A 159 -6.07 -0.89 -13.55
CA LEU A 159 -6.80 -0.42 -14.74
C LEU A 159 -5.86 0.15 -15.81
N LEU A 160 -4.78 0.82 -15.39
CA LEU A 160 -3.73 1.35 -16.25
C LEU A 160 -2.70 0.30 -16.70
N ARG A 161 -2.76 -0.93 -16.17
CA ARG A 161 -1.74 -1.99 -16.35
C ARG A 161 -0.33 -1.54 -15.96
N LYS A 162 -0.22 -0.77 -14.88
CA LYS A 162 1.05 -0.33 -14.32
C LYS A 162 1.21 -0.84 -12.90
N SER A 163 2.45 -1.06 -12.48
CA SER A 163 2.79 -1.33 -11.09
C SER A 163 2.95 -0.01 -10.33
N PRO A 164 2.59 0.03 -9.04
CA PRO A 164 2.99 1.14 -8.19
C PRO A 164 4.53 1.23 -8.14
N PRO A 165 5.09 2.43 -7.90
CA PRO A 165 6.54 2.59 -7.79
C PRO A 165 7.06 1.86 -6.55
N ASP A 166 8.24 1.25 -6.67
CA ASP A 166 8.92 0.59 -5.56
C ASP A 166 9.15 1.58 -4.41
N GLU A 167 9.00 1.11 -3.18
CA GLU A 167 9.21 1.93 -1.99
C GLU A 167 10.63 2.48 -1.99
N GLN A 168 10.74 3.80 -2.01
CA GLN A 168 12.03 4.46 -2.09
C GLN A 168 12.68 4.39 -0.70
N GLU A 169 13.67 3.50 -0.54
CA GLU A 169 14.51 3.48 0.66
C GLU A 169 15.14 4.88 0.80
N LEU A 170 14.86 5.54 1.93
CA LEU A 170 15.48 6.84 2.20
C LEU A 170 17.00 6.68 2.15
N PRO A 171 17.75 7.61 1.53
CA PRO A 171 19.18 7.61 1.65
C PRO A 171 19.51 7.68 3.15
N ILE A 172 20.32 6.73 3.63
CA ILE A 172 20.80 6.72 5.01
C ILE A 172 21.42 8.10 5.27
N LEU A 173 20.73 8.93 6.05
CA LEU A 173 21.28 10.19 6.52
C LEU A 173 22.47 9.79 7.39
N THR A 174 23.67 10.01 6.88
CA THR A 174 24.89 9.84 7.65
C THR A 174 24.84 10.87 8.77
N ILE A 175 24.43 10.43 9.96
CA ILE A 175 24.47 11.25 11.18
C ILE A 175 25.95 11.41 11.52
N GLY A 176 26.53 12.48 11.01
CA GLY A 176 27.91 12.88 11.26
C GLY A 176 28.07 14.35 10.89
N PRO A 177 28.92 15.12 11.58
CA PRO A 177 29.17 16.51 11.25
C PRO A 177 29.85 16.55 9.88
N ARG A 178 29.09 16.75 8.81
CA ARG A 178 29.68 17.20 7.56
C ARG A 178 30.16 18.64 7.80
N PRO A 179 31.45 18.96 7.58
CA PRO A 179 31.87 20.34 7.53
C PRO A 179 31.04 20.99 6.42
N ILE A 180 30.22 21.96 6.81
CA ILE A 180 29.59 22.89 5.88
C ILE A 180 30.77 23.63 5.27
N GLY A 181 31.26 23.15 4.12
CA GLY A 181 32.24 23.91 3.36
C GLY A 181 31.66 25.29 3.09
N ASP A 182 32.48 26.32 3.26
CA ASP A 182 32.12 27.74 3.16
C ASP A 182 31.38 28.04 1.86
N ARG A 183 30.07 27.83 1.87
CA ARG A 183 29.17 28.38 0.87
C ARG A 183 28.86 29.78 1.36
N GLU A 184 29.47 30.75 0.70
CA GLU A 184 29.01 32.14 0.76
C GLU A 184 27.48 32.15 0.66
N PRO A 185 26.76 32.66 1.68
CA PRO A 185 25.33 32.81 1.56
C PRO A 185 25.08 33.83 0.44
N ALA A 186 24.38 33.39 -0.61
CA ALA A 186 23.88 34.30 -1.63
C ALA A 186 23.10 35.41 -0.91
N GLY A 187 23.59 36.65 -1.01
CA GLY A 187 23.14 37.84 -0.29
C GLY A 187 21.69 38.24 -0.58
N ARG A 188 20.74 37.40 -0.17
CA ARG A 188 19.33 37.75 -0.03
C ARG A 188 19.11 38.21 1.39
N ASP A 189 19.15 39.52 1.52
CA ASP A 189 18.84 40.26 2.73
C ASP A 189 17.37 40.03 3.10
N LEU A 190 17.09 39.02 3.93
CA LEU A 190 15.74 38.59 4.32
C LEU A 190 15.03 39.59 5.27
N PHE A 191 15.63 40.75 5.52
CA PHE A 191 15.15 41.76 6.48
C PHE A 191 15.07 43.18 5.91
N GLN A 192 14.94 43.34 4.59
CA GLN A 192 14.56 44.65 4.04
C GLN A 192 13.06 44.88 4.22
N PHE A 193 12.71 45.43 5.38
CA PHE A 193 11.42 46.08 5.58
C PHE A 193 11.34 47.26 4.62
N HIS A 194 10.42 47.21 3.64
CA HIS A 194 10.06 48.40 2.88
C HIS A 194 9.56 49.45 3.87
N GLU A 195 10.34 50.51 4.06
CA GLU A 195 9.91 51.71 4.74
C GLU A 195 8.59 52.18 4.12
N ALA A 196 7.58 52.26 4.96
CA ALA A 196 6.26 52.74 4.62
C ALA A 196 6.33 54.10 3.90
N GLU A 197 5.55 54.19 2.82
CA GLU A 197 5.17 55.38 2.10
C GLU A 197 5.26 56.68 2.92
N LYS A 198 6.20 57.55 2.56
CA LYS A 198 6.06 58.99 2.81
C LYS A 198 5.12 59.57 1.75
N PRO A 199 3.97 60.15 2.10
CA PRO A 199 3.19 60.91 1.14
C PRO A 199 3.80 62.30 0.99
N SER A 200 4.56 62.54 -0.08
CA SER A 200 4.90 63.90 -0.49
C SER A 200 3.77 64.47 -1.36
N LYS A 201 3.07 65.46 -0.79
CA LYS A 201 2.04 66.34 -1.37
C LYS A 201 2.14 66.59 -2.88
N PRO A 202 1.01 66.70 -3.60
CA PRO A 202 1.01 67.29 -4.93
C PRO A 202 1.20 68.82 -4.85
N LEU A 203 1.95 69.35 -5.82
CA LEU A 203 2.05 70.77 -6.11
C LEU A 203 0.66 71.34 -6.46
N SER A 204 0.29 72.43 -5.81
CA SER A 204 -0.75 73.35 -6.30
C SER A 204 -0.12 74.74 -6.39
N GLY A 205 0.18 75.14 -7.63
CA GLY A 205 0.31 76.54 -8.00
C GLY A 205 -0.97 76.95 -8.70
N GLY A 206 -1.48 78.13 -8.38
CA GLY A 206 -2.63 78.74 -9.03
C GLY A 206 -3.33 79.76 -8.15
N ASP A 207 -2.90 81.02 -8.30
CA ASP A 207 -3.66 82.27 -8.24
C ASP A 207 -4.66 82.52 -7.10
N GLU A 208 -4.41 83.57 -6.30
CA GLU A 208 -5.33 84.72 -6.24
C GLU A 208 -4.75 85.91 -5.43
N LYS A 209 -4.86 87.10 -6.05
CA LYS A 209 -4.68 88.49 -5.59
C LYS A 209 -3.28 89.11 -5.59
#